data_AF-A0ABD6P7X5-F1
#
_entry.id   AF-A0ABD6P7X5-F1
#
_cell.length_a   1.000
_cell.length_b   1.000
_cell.length_c   1.000
_cell.angle_alpha   90.00
_cell.angle_beta   90.00
_cell.angle_gamma   90.00
#
_symmetry.space_group_name_H-M   'P 1'
#
loop_
_entity.id
_entity.type
_entity.pdbx_description
1 polymer ?
#
loop_
_entity_poly.entity_id
_entity_poly.type
_entity_poly.pdbx_seq_one_letter_code
_entity_poly.pdbx_strand_id
1 'polypeptide(L)' 'MKNLSIEYRDGKFIQLVIDGVVMKRITSIQFSHTVGEDVPTLTFSGHVSSEYGKGAQKFEQVDKHSG' A
#
# COMPACT_ATOMS: atom_id res chain seq x y z
N MET A 1 1.73 0.46 11.18
CA MET A 1 2.37 -0.53 10.30
C MET A 1 3.40 -1.28 11.12
N LYS A 2 3.22 -2.58 11.32
CA LYS A 2 4.14 -3.41 12.10
C LYS A 2 5.18 -4.08 11.20
N ASN A 3 4.77 -4.52 10.01
CA ASN A 3 5.63 -5.19 9.04
C ASN A 3 5.45 -4.58 7.65
N LEU A 4 6.57 -4.23 7.03
CA LEU A 4 6.65 -3.77 5.64
C LEU A 4 7.70 -4.61 4.91
N SER A 5 7.35 -5.16 3.74
CA SER A 5 8.29 -5.83 2.86
C SER A 5 8.08 -5.40 1.42
N ILE A 6 9.16 -5.06 0.74
CA ILE A 6 9.20 -4.75 -0.69
C ILE A 6 10.14 -5.77 -1.33
N GLU A 7 9.60 -6.65 -2.17
CA GLU A 7 10.38 -7.72 -2.80
C GLU A 7 10.64 -7.41 -4.28
N TYR A 8 11.92 -7.47 -4.65
CA TYR A 8 12.38 -7.49 -6.03
C TYR A 8 13.11 -8.81 -6.29
N ARG A 9 12.90 -9.37 -7.48
CA ARG A 9 13.61 -10.56 -7.96
C ARG A 9 14.05 -10.32 -9.38
N ASP A 10 15.33 -10.55 -9.66
CA ASP A 10 15.94 -10.31 -10.97
C ASP A 10 15.69 -8.87 -11.49
N GLY A 11 15.72 -7.88 -10.59
CA GLY A 11 15.43 -6.48 -10.90
C GLY A 11 13.96 -6.16 -11.18
N LYS A 12 13.05 -7.14 -11.07
CA LYS A 12 11.60 -6.95 -11.26
C LYS A 12 10.88 -6.87 -9.93
N PHE A 13 9.92 -5.95 -9.84
CA PHE A 13 9.02 -5.87 -8.69
C PHE A 13 8.15 -7.13 -8.61
N ILE A 14 8.14 -7.77 -7.44
CA ILE A 14 7.34 -8.97 -7.19
C ILE A 14 6.10 -8.62 -6.36
N GLN A 15 6.30 -7.98 -5.21
CA GLN A 15 5.19 -7.62 -4.32
C GLN A 15 5.57 -6.56 -3.29
N LEU A 16 4.54 -5.88 -2.80
CA LEU A 16 4.55 -5.10 -1.58
C LEU A 16 3.69 -5.84 -0.55
N VAL A 17 4.21 -6.03 0.66
CA VAL A 17 3.48 -6.63 1.77
C VAL A 17 3.42 -5.66 2.94
N ILE A 18 2.21 -5.34 3.38
CA ILE A 18 1.96 -4.48 4.55
C ILE A 18 1.13 -5.27 5.54
N ASP A 19 1.67 -5.54 6.73
CA ASP A 19 0.97 -6.25 7.81
C ASP A 19 0.31 -7.57 7.34
N GLY A 20 0.94 -8.27 6.38
CA GLY A 20 0.46 -9.52 5.79
C GLY A 20 -0.41 -9.37 4.53
N VAL A 21 -0.84 -8.16 4.19
CA VAL A 21 -1.60 -7.87 2.96
C VAL A 21 -0.66 -7.75 1.77
N VAL A 22 -0.86 -8.58 0.75
CA VAL A 22 -0.02 -8.65 -0.45
C VAL A 22 -0.62 -7.85 -1.60
N MET A 23 0.17 -6.97 -2.21
CA MET A 23 -0.23 -6.13 -3.35
C MET A 23 0.66 -6.44 -4.57
N LYS A 24 0.05 -6.79 -5.70
CA LYS A 24 0.74 -7.37 -6.87
C LYS A 24 0.68 -6.54 -8.18
N ARG A 25 0.19 -5.29 -8.15
CA ARG A 25 0.07 -4.43 -9.36
C ARG A 25 0.35 -2.96 -9.05
N ILE A 26 1.47 -2.73 -8.38
CA ILE A 26 1.91 -1.39 -7.99
C ILE A 26 2.82 -0.84 -9.10
N THR A 27 2.59 0.40 -9.47
CA THR A 27 3.35 1.15 -10.47
C THR A 27 4.31 2.16 -9.86
N SER A 28 4.04 2.62 -8.63
CA SER A 28 4.92 3.53 -7.88
C SER A 28 4.87 3.24 -6.39
N ILE A 29 6.02 3.35 -5.73
CA ILE A 29 6.18 3.23 -4.28
C ILE A 29 7.03 4.41 -3.81
N GLN A 30 6.54 5.13 -2.82
CA GLN A 30 7.27 6.16 -2.10
C GLN A 30 7.24 5.86 -0.61
N PHE A 31 8.40 5.71 -0.01
CA PHE A 31 8.56 5.43 1.41
C PHE A 31 9.42 6.51 2.06
N SER A 32 8.90 7.14 3.11
CA SER A 32 9.60 8.14 3.91
C SER A 32 9.67 7.68 5.36
N HIS A 33 10.87 7.62 5.91
CA HIS A 33 11.11 7.28 7.30
C HIS A 33 12.27 8.10 7.84
N THR A 34 12.13 8.59 9.07
CA THR A 34 13.24 9.19 9.82
C THR A 34 13.48 8.33 11.05
N VAL A 35 14.71 7.85 11.23
CA VAL A 35 15.06 6.96 12.34
C VAL A 35 14.95 7.73 13.67
N GLY A 36 14.17 7.19 14.61
CA GLY A 36 13.98 7.79 15.93
C GLY A 36 12.87 8.85 16.02
N GLU A 37 12.16 9.11 14.92
CA GLU A 37 11.03 10.04 14.86
C GLU A 37 9.70 9.29 14.62
N ASP A 38 8.77 9.94 13.91
CA ASP A 38 7.40 9.48 13.69
C ASP A 38 7.29 8.18 12.89
N VAL A 39 6.06 7.64 12.89
CA VAL A 39 5.67 6.47 12.10
C VAL A 39 5.98 6.72 10.62
N PRO A 40 6.60 5.76 9.91
CA PRO A 40 6.96 5.95 8.52
C PRO A 40 5.74 6.13 7.62
N THR A 41 5.88 6.99 6.61
CA THR A 41 4.87 7.22 5.57
C THR A 41 5.15 6.35 4.36
N LEU A 42 4.15 5.61 3.91
CA LEU A 42 4.19 4.82 2.68
C LEU A 42 3.05 5.23 1.76
N THR A 43 3.41 5.68 0.56
CA THR A 43 2.48 6.00 -0.53
C THR A 43 2.74 5.03 -1.67
N PHE A 44 1.68 4.46 -2.25
CA PHE A 44 1.80 3.59 -3.41
C PHE A 44 0.67 3.88 -4.39
N SER A 45 0.96 3.71 -5.67
CA SER A 45 -0.02 3.82 -6.75
C SER A 45 -0.01 2.54 -7.56
N GLY A 46 -1.17 2.08 -8.00
CA GLY A 46 -1.29 0.84 -8.75
C GLY A 46 -2.60 0.74 -9.49
N HIS A 47 -2.70 -0.28 -10.34
CA HIS A 47 -3.95 -0.55 -11.05
C HIS A 47 -4.80 -1.53 -10.27
N VAL A 48 -6.04 -1.13 -10.00
CA VAL A 48 -7.07 -2.05 -9.51
C VAL A 48 -7.64 -2.78 -10.71
N SER A 49 -7.14 -3.98 -11.00
CA SER A 49 -7.82 -4.87 -11.94
C SER A 49 -9.01 -5.49 -11.19
N SER A 50 -10.24 -5.22 -11.61
CA SER A 50 -11.42 -5.90 -11.07
C SER A 50 -11.50 -7.33 -11.63
N GLU A 51 -10.57 -8.20 -11.25
CA GLU A 51 -10.73 -9.65 -11.41
C GLU A 51 -11.25 -10.27 -10.10
N TYR A 52 -12.16 -9.54 -9.44
CA TYR A 52 -13.00 -10.03 -8.37
C TYR A 52 -14.45 -9.75 -8.77
N GLY A 53 -15.12 -10.79 -9.26
CA GLY A 53 -16.58 -10.78 -9.37
C GLY A 53 -17.20 -10.45 -8.01
N LYS A 54 -18.28 -9.66 -8.04
CA LYS A 54 -19.23 -9.44 -6.93
C LYS A 54 -18.60 -9.27 -5.53
N GLY A 55 -18.21 -8.04 -5.23
CA GLY A 55 -17.96 -7.63 -3.86
C GLY A 55 -17.52 -6.17 -3.84
N ALA A 56 -18.49 -5.26 -3.94
CA ALA A 56 -18.23 -3.83 -3.81
C ALA A 56 -17.63 -3.54 -2.43
N GLN A 57 -16.30 -3.49 -2.33
CA GLN A 57 -15.64 -2.84 -1.20
C GLN A 57 -15.71 -1.33 -1.44
N LYS A 58 -16.81 -0.75 -0.95
CA LYS A 58 -16.98 0.69 -0.79
C LYS A 58 -15.88 1.17 0.16
N PHE A 59 -14.83 1.78 -0.37
CA PHE A 59 -13.92 2.58 0.44
C PHE A 59 -14.66 3.86 0.80
N GLU A 60 -15.10 3.97 2.05
CA GLU A 60 -15.73 5.18 2.55
C GLU A 60 -14.65 6.20 2.90
N GLN A 61 -14.66 7.34 2.20
CA GLN A 61 -13.85 8.50 2.51
C GLN A 61 -14.33 9.06 3.86
N VAL A 62 -13.49 8.95 4.89
CA VAL A 62 -13.78 9.57 6.18
C VAL A 62 -13.39 11.03 6.09
N ASP A 63 -14.36 11.89 5.83
CA ASP A 63 -14.19 13.33 5.93
C ASP A 63 -13.98 13.71 7.40
N LYS A 64 -12.75 14.13 7.77
CA LYS A 64 -12.49 14.74 9.07
C LYS A 64 -12.98 16.18 9.01
N HIS A 65 -14.27 16.40 9.24
CA HIS A 65 -14.77 17.73 9.53
C HIS A 65 -14.25 18.16 10.92
N SER A 66 -13.41 19.19 10.90
CA SER A 66 -13.05 19.98 12.07
C SER A 66 -14.29 20.72 12.58
N GLY A 67 -14.55 20.61 13.87
CA GLY A 67 -15.48 21.41 14.65
C GLY A 67 -14.98 21.49 16.08
#